data_AF-A0A5A5TI40-F1
#
_entry.id   AF-A0A5A5TI40-F1
#
_cell.length_a   1.000
_cell.length_b   1.000
_cell.length_c   1.000
_cell.angle_alpha   90.00
_cell.angle_beta   90.00
_cell.angle_gamma   90.00
#
_symmetry.space_group_name_H-M   'P 1'
#
loop_
_entity.id
_entity.type
_entity.pdbx_description
1 polymer ?
#
loop_
_entity_poly.entity_id
_entity_poly.type
_entity_poly.pdbx_seq_one_letter_code
_entity_poly.pdbx_strand_id
1 'polypeptide(L)'
;MNQLQTRPPQEEPESSLWRRYRASKKARQITSALLFGLPIVVLITLMYTVFIRPPFDPKAGLHISPPIGVRTNDLDVLSAEVLQDMNAHSWDGQHQTTLINWRKSDPAQVNCGPEHCDQRGHSTRQDSANDLRLLENMYWYRARHPGDTSLDTFIARILPTVQRGWGHTILNKGWVYFELLRMRDYSGAIAYWNQTLQGWATSEYQHLDHTLGIQHGRIDTSAGAVKAPLQDGYRVDHALETGLALVDAGTRFQHPEWITAGKRDVAEVIKQAYNPQYHLFGRIYLIHDRRFGANRLMDTQARMGETGQEIEALMRTGAYTHTNAYLSLAKDMLDGLEHSPLRDPVNGGFYFKIFLGPYMGEKAGFVDKTIKEARQLHVLIAVHLANQVFHQRWLGLEQDLIHVATQRLFLPAPVPGFTYRIQLNGQLYPCPSCVAPHVEDWVTSEADNIALEAMQTVLTHP
;
A
#
# COMPACT_ATOMS: atom_id res chain seq x y z
N MET A 1 37.72 61.90 13.50
CA MET A 1 38.45 61.86 12.22
C MET A 1 39.69 60.99 12.41
N ASN A 2 39.63 59.71 12.01
CA ASN A 2 40.78 58.80 12.02
C ASN A 2 41.24 58.63 10.57
N GLN A 3 42.46 59.06 10.28
CA GLN A 3 43.10 58.82 8.98
C GLN A 3 43.44 57.33 8.84
N LEU A 4 42.79 56.67 7.90
CA LEU A 4 43.15 55.31 7.47
C LEU A 4 44.50 55.38 6.74
N GLN A 5 45.55 54.90 7.40
CA GLN A 5 46.84 54.62 6.75
C GLN A 5 46.64 53.50 5.72
N THR A 6 46.74 53.85 4.44
CA THR A 6 46.81 52.89 3.35
C THR A 6 48.14 52.14 3.42
N ARG A 7 48.09 50.84 3.72
CA ARG A 7 49.26 49.95 3.63
C ARG A 7 49.76 49.89 2.17
N PRO A 8 51.07 49.97 1.94
CA PRO A 8 51.64 49.77 0.61
C PRO A 8 51.34 48.35 0.11
N PRO A 9 51.15 48.17 -1.21
CA PRO A 9 50.87 46.87 -1.80
C PRO A 9 52.02 45.90 -1.51
N GLN A 10 51.68 44.77 -0.90
CA GLN A 10 52.63 43.71 -0.59
C GLN A 10 53.11 43.09 -1.91
N GLU A 11 54.38 43.28 -2.26
CA GLU A 11 54.96 42.67 -3.45
C GLU A 11 54.99 41.14 -3.30
N GLU A 12 54.31 40.43 -4.20
CA GLU A 12 54.34 38.96 -4.23
C GLU A 12 55.77 38.49 -4.60
N PRO A 13 56.37 37.58 -3.79
CA PRO A 13 57.71 37.07 -4.06
C PRO A 13 57.79 36.40 -5.44
N GLU A 14 58.91 36.55 -6.15
CA GLU A 14 59.11 36.01 -7.51
C GLU A 14 58.99 34.47 -7.60
N SER A 15 59.08 33.77 -6.47
CA SER A 15 58.85 32.33 -6.35
C SER A 15 57.36 31.95 -6.22
N SER A 16 56.44 32.92 -6.20
CA SER A 16 54.99 32.71 -6.10
C SER A 16 54.48 31.81 -7.23
N LEU A 17 53.98 30.63 -6.84
CA LEU A 17 53.26 29.70 -7.71
C LEU A 17 52.11 30.40 -8.45
N TRP A 18 51.44 31.35 -7.79
CA TRP A 18 50.34 32.13 -8.35
C TRP A 18 50.77 33.12 -9.43
N ARG A 19 51.99 33.67 -9.31
CA ARG A 19 52.57 34.54 -10.34
C ARG A 19 52.97 33.73 -11.58
N ARG A 20 53.59 32.55 -11.39
CA ARG A 20 53.91 31.60 -12.48
C ARG A 20 52.66 31.06 -13.18
N TYR A 21 51.61 30.76 -12.41
CA TYR A 21 50.31 30.35 -12.93
C TYR A 21 49.65 31.45 -13.78
N ARG A 22 49.64 32.71 -13.31
CA ARG A 22 49.10 33.86 -14.07
C ARG A 22 49.90 34.16 -15.34
N ALA A 23 51.22 34.01 -15.31
CA ALA A 23 52.06 34.23 -16.48
C ALA A 23 51.87 33.14 -17.57
N SER A 24 51.58 31.90 -17.17
CA SER A 24 51.44 30.79 -18.11
C SER A 24 50.06 30.78 -18.81
N LYS A 25 50.06 31.09 -20.10
CA LYS A 25 48.86 30.95 -20.97
C LYS A 25 48.37 29.50 -21.02
N LYS A 26 49.30 28.53 -21.03
CA LYS A 26 48.99 27.09 -21.06
C LYS A 26 48.34 26.61 -19.77
N ALA A 27 48.82 27.07 -18.60
CA ALA A 27 48.21 26.72 -17.32
C ALA A 27 46.78 27.25 -17.20
N ARG A 28 46.54 28.51 -17.61
CA ARG A 28 45.20 29.10 -17.63
C ARG A 28 44.24 28.36 -18.58
N GLN A 29 44.70 27.96 -19.75
CA GLN A 29 43.89 27.17 -20.69
C GLN A 29 43.52 25.79 -20.14
N ILE A 30 44.45 25.09 -19.48
CA ILE A 30 44.19 23.80 -18.85
C ILE A 30 43.20 23.95 -17.68
N THR A 31 43.38 24.96 -16.83
CA THR A 31 42.49 25.17 -15.70
C THR A 31 41.09 25.61 -16.12
N SER A 32 40.95 26.44 -17.16
CA SER A 32 39.64 26.73 -17.75
C SER A 32 38.99 25.48 -18.38
N ALA A 33 39.76 24.64 -19.09
CA ALA A 33 39.24 23.39 -19.64
C ALA A 33 38.77 22.42 -18.54
N LEU A 34 39.48 22.36 -17.40
CA LEU A 34 39.09 21.55 -16.25
C LEU A 34 37.89 22.13 -15.50
N LEU A 35 37.86 23.44 -15.25
CA LEU A 35 36.78 24.08 -14.50
C LEU A 35 35.47 24.14 -15.27
N PHE A 36 35.51 24.24 -16.61
CA PHE A 36 34.30 24.39 -17.42
C PHE A 36 33.97 23.14 -18.24
N GLY A 37 34.96 22.39 -18.73
CA GLY A 37 34.73 21.19 -19.55
C GLY A 37 34.34 19.98 -18.71
N LEU A 38 35.00 19.78 -17.55
CA LEU A 38 34.78 18.60 -16.71
C LEU A 38 33.36 18.53 -16.13
N PRO A 39 32.75 19.63 -15.62
CA PRO A 39 31.37 19.61 -15.15
C PRO A 39 30.38 19.29 -16.26
N ILE A 40 30.59 19.80 -17.48
CA ILE A 40 29.72 19.53 -18.64
C ILE A 40 29.79 18.04 -19.03
N VAL A 41 31.00 17.46 -19.08
CA VAL A 41 31.16 16.02 -19.38
C VAL A 41 30.51 15.16 -18.30
N VAL A 42 30.69 15.50 -17.02
CA VAL A 42 30.05 14.80 -15.90
C VAL A 42 28.54 14.90 -15.98
N LEU A 43 28.00 16.08 -16.28
CA LEU A 43 26.56 16.31 -16.41
C LEU A 43 25.97 15.55 -17.60
N ILE A 44 26.62 15.55 -18.76
CA ILE A 44 26.18 14.78 -19.94
C ILE A 44 26.25 13.28 -19.65
N THR A 45 27.30 12.81 -18.97
CA THR A 45 27.45 11.39 -18.62
C THR A 45 26.36 10.97 -17.64
N LEU A 46 26.11 11.75 -16.59
CA LEU A 46 24.98 11.55 -15.66
C LEU A 46 23.64 11.60 -16.38
N MET A 47 23.42 12.55 -17.29
CA MET A 47 22.18 12.62 -18.07
C MET A 47 22.00 11.36 -18.93
N TYR A 48 23.07 10.85 -19.53
CA TYR A 48 23.03 9.67 -20.38
C TYR A 48 22.85 8.37 -19.58
N THR A 49 23.47 8.26 -18.40
CA THR A 49 23.38 7.06 -17.54
C THR A 49 22.14 7.02 -16.66
N VAL A 50 21.60 8.18 -16.27
CA VAL A 50 20.45 8.26 -15.36
C VAL A 50 19.12 8.39 -16.12
N PHE A 51 19.09 9.08 -17.27
CA PHE A 51 17.82 9.40 -17.94
C PHE A 51 17.61 8.75 -19.31
N ILE A 52 18.62 8.16 -19.95
CA ILE A 52 18.53 7.73 -21.37
C ILE A 52 18.74 6.22 -21.58
N ARG A 53 19.24 5.47 -20.59
CA ARG A 53 19.31 4.00 -20.66
C ARG A 53 18.95 3.33 -19.33
N PRO A 54 17.77 2.71 -19.19
CA PRO A 54 17.68 1.56 -18.29
C PRO A 54 18.63 0.47 -18.85
N PRO A 55 19.27 -0.34 -17.99
CA PRO A 55 20.01 -1.49 -18.48
C PRO A 55 19.02 -2.37 -19.24
N PHE A 56 19.27 -2.58 -20.52
CA PHE A 56 18.60 -3.61 -21.31
C PHE A 56 18.69 -4.91 -20.53
N ASP A 57 17.56 -5.40 -20.01
CA ASP A 57 17.41 -6.80 -19.68
C ASP A 57 17.23 -7.55 -21.01
N PRO A 58 18.19 -8.38 -21.43
CA PRO A 58 18.05 -9.18 -22.65
C PRO A 58 16.93 -10.23 -22.58
N LYS A 59 16.17 -10.31 -21.47
CA LYS A 59 14.94 -11.11 -21.35
C LYS A 59 13.63 -10.33 -21.56
N ALA A 60 13.68 -9.00 -21.70
CA ALA A 60 12.52 -8.18 -22.02
C ALA A 60 12.03 -8.48 -23.45
N GLY A 61 11.12 -9.44 -23.59
CA GLY A 61 10.50 -9.77 -24.87
C GLY A 61 10.18 -11.25 -25.11
N LEU A 62 10.52 -12.15 -24.19
CA LEU A 62 10.06 -13.54 -24.25
C LEU A 62 9.22 -13.86 -23.01
N HIS A 63 7.98 -13.37 -22.99
CA HIS A 63 6.93 -13.97 -22.17
C HIS A 63 6.62 -15.36 -22.75
N ILE A 64 7.46 -16.33 -22.41
CA ILE A 64 7.06 -17.73 -22.48
C ILE A 64 6.05 -17.88 -21.34
N SER A 65 4.76 -17.90 -21.66
CA SER A 65 3.74 -18.28 -20.69
C SER A 65 4.21 -19.59 -20.02
N PRO A 66 4.33 -19.64 -18.69
CA PRO A 66 4.73 -20.86 -18.02
C PRO A 66 3.77 -22.00 -18.42
N PRO A 67 4.27 -23.26 -18.44
CA PRO A 67 3.40 -24.40 -18.69
C PRO A 67 2.19 -24.37 -17.76
N ILE A 68 1.01 -24.71 -18.28
CA ILE A 68 -0.25 -24.71 -17.52
C ILE A 68 -0.05 -25.44 -16.18
N GLY A 69 -0.37 -24.75 -15.07
CA GLY A 69 -0.32 -25.31 -13.71
C GLY A 69 1.02 -25.22 -12.98
N VAL A 70 2.07 -24.62 -13.57
CA VAL A 70 3.36 -24.43 -12.88
C VAL A 70 3.35 -23.15 -12.05
N ARG A 71 3.71 -23.26 -10.76
CA ARG A 71 3.94 -22.09 -9.90
C ARG A 71 5.28 -21.43 -10.27
N THR A 72 5.30 -20.10 -10.35
CA THR A 72 6.52 -19.30 -10.51
C THR A 72 6.77 -18.44 -9.26
N ASN A 73 8.03 -18.08 -9.02
CA ASN A 73 8.41 -17.08 -8.01
C ASN A 73 8.66 -15.69 -8.62
N ASP A 74 8.50 -15.57 -9.94
CA ASP A 74 8.66 -14.31 -10.65
C ASP A 74 7.42 -13.44 -10.45
N LEU A 75 7.53 -12.44 -9.57
CA LEU A 75 6.44 -11.53 -9.23
C LEU A 75 5.94 -10.73 -10.44
N ASP A 76 6.80 -10.47 -11.41
CA ASP A 76 6.44 -9.67 -12.57
C ASP A 76 5.59 -10.49 -13.56
N VAL A 77 5.99 -11.74 -13.78
CA VAL A 77 5.18 -12.72 -14.54
C VAL A 77 3.82 -12.92 -13.87
N LEU A 78 3.77 -13.08 -12.54
CA LEU A 78 2.50 -13.23 -11.82
C LEU A 78 1.64 -11.98 -11.94
N SER A 79 2.24 -10.78 -11.84
CA SER A 79 1.50 -9.53 -11.98
C SER A 79 0.86 -9.42 -13.36
N ALA A 80 1.61 -9.76 -14.42
CA ALA A 80 1.08 -9.79 -15.78
C ALA A 80 -0.04 -10.83 -15.93
N GLU A 81 0.14 -12.07 -15.45
CA GLU A 81 -0.87 -13.13 -15.53
C GLU A 81 -2.19 -12.74 -14.85
N VAL A 82 -2.12 -12.19 -13.64
CA VAL A 82 -3.31 -11.77 -12.89
C VAL A 82 -4.00 -10.60 -13.57
N LEU A 83 -3.27 -9.58 -14.03
CA LEU A 83 -3.87 -8.45 -14.75
C LEU A 83 -4.54 -8.89 -16.07
N GLN A 84 -3.97 -9.86 -16.78
CA GLN A 84 -4.61 -10.44 -17.97
C GLN A 84 -5.87 -11.23 -17.62
N ASP A 85 -5.87 -12.01 -16.54
CA ASP A 85 -7.08 -12.71 -16.07
C ASP A 85 -8.17 -11.71 -15.67
N MET A 86 -7.81 -10.66 -14.93
CA MET A 86 -8.74 -9.59 -14.58
C MET A 86 -9.30 -8.88 -15.82
N ASN A 87 -8.49 -8.61 -16.85
CA ASN A 87 -8.97 -8.05 -18.12
C ASN A 87 -9.98 -8.98 -18.82
N ALA A 88 -9.74 -10.29 -18.78
CA ALA A 88 -10.60 -11.29 -19.40
C ALA A 88 -11.91 -11.52 -18.61
N HIS A 89 -11.84 -11.53 -17.27
CA HIS A 89 -12.89 -12.11 -16.44
C HIS A 89 -13.49 -11.18 -15.39
N SER A 90 -12.84 -10.08 -15.00
CA SER A 90 -13.32 -9.25 -13.89
C SER A 90 -14.37 -8.23 -14.28
N TRP A 91 -14.50 -7.87 -15.56
CA TRP A 91 -15.43 -6.81 -15.99
C TRP A 91 -16.90 -7.26 -15.98
N ASP A 92 -17.73 -6.44 -15.34
CA ASP A 92 -19.19 -6.54 -15.36
C ASP A 92 -19.80 -5.57 -16.38
N GLY A 93 -20.24 -6.10 -17.52
CA GLY A 93 -20.91 -5.32 -18.55
C GLY A 93 -22.28 -4.75 -18.13
N GLN A 94 -22.97 -5.35 -17.16
CA GLN A 94 -24.29 -4.91 -16.72
C GLN A 94 -24.19 -3.66 -15.84
N HIS A 95 -23.34 -3.71 -14.81
CA HIS A 95 -23.19 -2.60 -13.86
C HIS A 95 -22.02 -1.67 -14.18
N GLN A 96 -21.24 -1.97 -15.22
CA GLN A 96 -20.08 -1.19 -15.66
C GLN A 96 -19.04 -1.02 -14.53
N THR A 97 -18.74 -2.11 -13.83
CA THR A 97 -17.86 -2.18 -12.65
C THR A 97 -17.09 -3.51 -12.64
N THR A 98 -16.23 -3.71 -11.67
CA THR A 98 -15.51 -4.96 -11.43
C THR A 98 -16.38 -5.93 -10.62
N LEU A 99 -16.41 -7.20 -11.05
CA LEU A 99 -17.06 -8.32 -10.35
C LEU A 99 -16.35 -8.60 -9.02
N ILE A 100 -17.07 -9.13 -8.04
CA ILE A 100 -16.49 -9.46 -6.73
C ILE A 100 -15.53 -10.65 -6.85
N ASN A 101 -15.94 -11.67 -7.60
CA ASN A 101 -15.19 -12.90 -7.82
C ASN A 101 -15.71 -13.67 -9.05
N TRP A 102 -14.93 -14.62 -9.55
CA TRP A 102 -15.32 -15.60 -10.57
C TRP A 102 -14.74 -16.97 -10.26
N ARG A 103 -15.49 -18.04 -10.57
CA ARG A 103 -15.00 -19.41 -10.34
C ARG A 103 -13.88 -19.75 -11.29
N LYS A 104 -12.91 -20.50 -10.78
CA LYS A 104 -11.86 -21.11 -11.59
C LYS A 104 -12.36 -22.28 -12.41
N SER A 105 -13.29 -23.05 -11.85
CA SER A 105 -13.88 -24.22 -12.52
C SER A 105 -14.86 -23.84 -13.63
N ASP A 106 -15.51 -22.68 -13.52
CA ASP A 106 -16.44 -22.14 -14.52
C ASP A 106 -16.48 -20.60 -14.42
N PRO A 107 -15.68 -19.87 -15.21
CA PRO A 107 -15.65 -18.40 -15.21
C PRO A 107 -16.97 -17.72 -15.61
N ALA A 108 -17.98 -18.47 -16.08
CA ALA A 108 -19.33 -17.94 -16.28
C ALA A 108 -20.09 -17.78 -14.95
N GLN A 109 -19.68 -18.48 -13.88
CA GLN A 109 -20.18 -18.27 -12.52
C GLN A 109 -19.39 -17.15 -11.86
N VAL A 110 -20.07 -16.06 -11.53
CA VAL A 110 -19.48 -14.85 -10.95
C VAL A 110 -20.20 -14.51 -9.66
N ASN A 111 -19.59 -13.65 -8.84
CA ASN A 111 -20.15 -13.28 -7.54
C ASN A 111 -20.70 -14.52 -6.83
N CYS A 112 -19.84 -15.51 -6.62
CA CYS A 112 -20.13 -16.69 -5.85
C CYS A 112 -20.13 -16.36 -4.36
N GLY A 113 -20.98 -17.09 -3.65
CA GLY A 113 -21.01 -17.19 -2.20
C GLY A 113 -21.29 -18.63 -1.80
N PRO A 114 -21.51 -18.87 -0.50
CA PRO A 114 -21.62 -20.23 0.02
C PRO A 114 -22.78 -21.05 -0.55
N GLU A 115 -23.83 -20.45 -1.10
CA GLU A 115 -25.04 -21.19 -1.56
C GLU A 115 -25.47 -20.84 -2.98
N HIS A 116 -24.87 -19.82 -3.59
CA HIS A 116 -25.29 -19.29 -4.90
C HIS A 116 -24.12 -18.65 -5.65
N CYS A 117 -24.23 -18.60 -6.97
CA CYS A 117 -23.42 -17.78 -7.86
C CYS A 117 -24.35 -17.05 -8.82
N ASP A 118 -23.98 -15.83 -9.21
CA ASP A 118 -24.62 -15.15 -10.32
C ASP A 118 -24.11 -15.73 -11.65
N GLN A 119 -24.89 -15.56 -12.71
CA GLN A 119 -24.41 -15.79 -14.08
C GLN A 119 -23.74 -14.52 -14.61
N ARG A 120 -22.62 -14.68 -15.33
CA ARG A 120 -21.97 -13.57 -16.02
C ARG A 120 -22.95 -12.86 -16.96
N GLY A 121 -23.02 -11.53 -16.85
CA GLY A 121 -24.00 -10.71 -17.57
C GLY A 121 -25.36 -10.55 -16.85
N HIS A 122 -25.53 -11.20 -15.70
CA HIS A 122 -26.72 -11.17 -14.85
C HIS A 122 -26.34 -11.05 -13.36
N SER A 123 -25.30 -10.28 -13.05
CA SER A 123 -24.80 -10.05 -11.70
C SER A 123 -25.81 -9.29 -10.84
N THR A 124 -25.94 -9.71 -9.57
CA THR A 124 -26.84 -9.12 -8.58
C THR A 124 -26.11 -8.27 -7.56
N ARG A 125 -24.77 -8.31 -7.56
CA ARG A 125 -23.91 -7.66 -6.57
C ARG A 125 -22.75 -6.93 -7.25
N GLN A 126 -22.26 -5.90 -6.58
CA GLN A 126 -21.12 -5.08 -7.00
C GLN A 126 -20.23 -4.74 -5.81
N ASP A 127 -18.93 -4.59 -6.05
CA ASP A 127 -17.97 -4.03 -5.09
C ASP A 127 -17.07 -3.00 -5.76
N SER A 128 -17.57 -1.77 -5.83
CA SER A 128 -16.92 -0.67 -6.54
C SER A 128 -15.62 -0.19 -5.89
N ALA A 129 -15.26 -0.68 -4.68
CA ALA A 129 -13.96 -0.41 -4.06
C ALA A 129 -12.81 -0.99 -4.89
N ASN A 130 -13.04 -2.12 -5.54
CA ASN A 130 -12.03 -2.78 -6.36
C ASN A 130 -11.83 -2.10 -7.72
N ASP A 131 -12.74 -1.21 -8.16
CA ASP A 131 -12.55 -0.45 -9.40
C ASP A 131 -11.34 0.49 -9.30
N LEU A 132 -11.22 1.21 -8.16
CA LEU A 132 -10.11 2.12 -7.91
C LEU A 132 -8.78 1.35 -7.87
N ARG A 133 -8.73 0.28 -7.07
CA ARG A 133 -7.52 -0.55 -6.92
C ARG A 133 -7.10 -1.23 -8.22
N LEU A 134 -8.05 -1.71 -9.02
CA LEU A 134 -7.72 -2.34 -10.30
C LEU A 134 -7.13 -1.33 -11.28
N LEU A 135 -7.75 -0.15 -11.41
CA LEU A 135 -7.19 0.89 -12.28
C LEU A 135 -5.83 1.38 -11.80
N GLU A 136 -5.66 1.52 -10.48
CA GLU A 136 -4.38 1.87 -9.85
C GLU A 136 -3.30 0.84 -10.18
N ASN A 137 -3.59 -0.45 -10.01
CA ASN A 137 -2.66 -1.52 -10.33
C ASN A 137 -2.31 -1.56 -11.82
N MET A 138 -3.27 -1.35 -12.73
CA MET A 138 -3.00 -1.28 -14.17
C MET A 138 -2.12 -0.07 -14.54
N TYR A 139 -2.33 1.08 -13.92
CA TYR A 139 -1.48 2.25 -14.14
C TYR A 139 -0.08 2.04 -13.61
N TRP A 140 0.06 1.44 -12.43
CA TRP A 140 1.37 1.11 -11.87
C TRP A 140 2.10 0.11 -12.77
N TYR A 141 1.42 -0.92 -13.28
CA TYR A 141 2.02 -1.91 -14.17
C TYR A 141 2.49 -1.25 -15.47
N ARG A 142 1.66 -0.38 -16.08
CA ARG A 142 2.02 0.38 -17.29
C ARG A 142 3.20 1.32 -17.06
N ALA A 143 3.31 1.91 -15.87
CA ALA A 143 4.46 2.76 -15.53
C ALA A 143 5.78 1.95 -15.47
N ARG A 144 5.72 0.69 -15.00
CA ARG A 144 6.87 -0.24 -15.03
C ARG A 144 7.14 -0.83 -16.43
N HIS A 145 6.11 -0.91 -17.27
CA HIS A 145 6.18 -1.49 -18.62
C HIS A 145 5.68 -0.52 -19.70
N PRO A 146 6.38 0.59 -19.98
CA PRO A 146 5.90 1.65 -20.87
C PRO A 146 5.71 1.20 -22.34
N GLY A 147 6.24 0.04 -22.74
CA GLY A 147 6.05 -0.55 -24.07
C GLY A 147 4.92 -1.58 -24.16
N ASP A 148 4.36 -2.02 -23.03
CA ASP A 148 3.26 -2.99 -23.00
C ASP A 148 1.91 -2.26 -23.08
N THR A 149 1.15 -2.55 -24.14
CA THR A 149 -0.16 -1.94 -24.43
C THR A 149 -1.32 -2.89 -24.18
N SER A 150 -1.06 -4.10 -23.66
CA SER A 150 -2.04 -5.16 -23.49
C SER A 150 -3.22 -4.78 -22.57
N LEU A 151 -3.02 -3.81 -21.67
CA LEU A 151 -4.02 -3.33 -20.72
C LEU A 151 -4.72 -2.03 -21.15
N ASP A 152 -4.31 -1.38 -22.25
CA ASP A 152 -4.82 -0.05 -22.62
C ASP A 152 -6.34 -0.04 -22.87
N THR A 153 -6.87 -1.09 -23.50
CA THR A 153 -8.32 -1.23 -23.72
C THR A 153 -9.07 -1.41 -22.40
N PHE A 154 -8.47 -2.07 -21.40
CA PHE A 154 -9.12 -2.26 -20.12
C PHE A 154 -9.09 -0.98 -19.28
N ILE A 155 -7.95 -0.28 -19.27
CA ILE A 155 -7.80 1.05 -18.68
C ILE A 155 -8.84 2.01 -19.26
N ALA A 156 -8.97 2.08 -20.58
CA ALA A 156 -9.95 2.95 -21.24
C ALA A 156 -11.41 2.62 -20.87
N ARG A 157 -11.69 1.35 -20.59
CA ARG A 157 -13.02 0.86 -20.20
C ARG A 157 -13.38 1.21 -18.77
N ILE A 158 -12.47 1.01 -17.82
CA ILE A 158 -12.75 1.20 -16.38
C ILE A 158 -12.61 2.66 -15.94
N LEU A 159 -11.77 3.46 -16.62
CA LEU A 159 -11.47 4.84 -16.23
C LEU A 159 -12.72 5.71 -16.03
N PRO A 160 -13.73 5.73 -16.91
CA PRO A 160 -14.93 6.54 -16.70
C PRO A 160 -15.72 6.14 -15.45
N THR A 161 -15.76 4.84 -15.11
CA THR A 161 -16.40 4.34 -13.89
C THR A 161 -15.64 4.83 -12.67
N VAL A 162 -14.31 4.70 -12.67
CA VAL A 162 -13.48 5.14 -11.54
C VAL A 162 -13.56 6.66 -11.35
N GLN A 163 -13.47 7.45 -12.41
CA GLN A 163 -13.61 8.91 -12.31
C GLN A 163 -14.98 9.33 -11.77
N ARG A 164 -16.06 8.64 -12.18
CA ARG A 164 -17.41 8.92 -11.69
C ARG A 164 -17.58 8.55 -10.21
N GLY A 165 -17.07 7.40 -9.80
CA GLY A 165 -17.22 6.90 -8.43
C GLY A 165 -16.26 7.54 -7.43
N TRP A 166 -15.05 7.89 -7.88
CA TRP A 166 -13.93 8.22 -7.00
C TRP A 166 -13.34 9.62 -7.20
N GLY A 167 -13.60 10.28 -8.33
CA GLY A 167 -13.04 11.60 -8.67
C GLY A 167 -13.37 12.72 -7.68
N HIS A 168 -14.46 12.56 -6.93
CA HIS A 168 -14.91 13.46 -5.86
C HIS A 168 -15.26 12.69 -4.59
N THR A 169 -14.57 11.57 -4.33
CA THR A 169 -14.87 10.74 -3.17
C THR A 169 -14.66 11.50 -1.86
N ILE A 170 -15.62 11.34 -0.96
CA ILE A 170 -15.54 11.71 0.45
C ILE A 170 -15.70 10.47 1.32
N LEU A 171 -15.40 9.30 0.76
CA LEU A 171 -15.52 8.04 1.47
C LEU A 171 -14.50 8.00 2.60
N ASN A 172 -15.02 7.92 3.81
CA ASN A 172 -14.27 7.84 5.04
C ASN A 172 -13.61 6.47 5.23
N LYS A 173 -12.48 6.29 4.55
CA LYS A 173 -11.60 5.11 4.63
C LYS A 173 -10.17 5.60 4.38
N GLY A 174 -9.32 5.58 5.40
CA GLY A 174 -7.99 6.18 5.30
C GLY A 174 -7.10 5.55 4.22
N TRP A 175 -7.19 4.24 3.98
CA TRP A 175 -6.46 3.59 2.87
C TRP A 175 -6.78 4.17 1.48
N VAL A 176 -7.98 4.72 1.26
CA VAL A 176 -8.37 5.32 -0.04
C VAL A 176 -7.45 6.49 -0.40
N TYR A 177 -6.99 7.26 0.60
CA TYR A 177 -6.05 8.35 0.36
C TYR A 177 -4.75 7.86 -0.28
N PHE A 178 -4.21 6.74 0.21
CA PHE A 178 -2.95 6.18 -0.29
C PHE A 178 -3.11 5.56 -1.69
N GLU A 179 -4.30 5.04 -2.04
CA GLU A 179 -4.61 4.63 -3.42
C GLU A 179 -4.68 5.84 -4.35
N LEU A 180 -5.39 6.90 -3.95
CA LEU A 180 -5.49 8.13 -4.73
C LEU A 180 -4.12 8.78 -4.95
N LEU A 181 -3.20 8.63 -3.98
CA LEU A 181 -1.82 9.07 -4.11
C LEU A 181 -1.08 8.28 -5.20
N ARG A 182 -1.24 6.96 -5.25
CA ARG A 182 -0.67 6.14 -6.34
C ARG A 182 -1.33 6.41 -7.69
N MET A 183 -2.63 6.68 -7.71
CA MET A 183 -3.33 7.16 -8.91
C MET A 183 -2.74 8.47 -9.43
N ARG A 184 -2.42 9.43 -8.54
CA ARG A 184 -1.71 10.66 -8.92
C ARG A 184 -0.38 10.34 -9.58
N ASP A 185 0.38 9.40 -9.01
CA ASP A 185 1.75 9.09 -9.43
C ASP A 185 1.84 8.31 -10.74
N TYR A 186 0.92 7.38 -10.99
CA TYR A 186 1.03 6.45 -12.12
C TYR A 186 0.05 6.71 -13.27
N SER A 187 -1.05 7.45 -13.05
CA SER A 187 -2.05 7.64 -14.11
C SER A 187 -1.61 8.60 -15.23
N GLY A 188 -0.65 9.48 -14.97
CA GLY A 188 -0.31 10.62 -15.82
C GLY A 188 -1.28 11.81 -15.69
N ALA A 189 -2.30 11.72 -14.81
CA ALA A 189 -3.32 12.76 -14.59
C ALA A 189 -3.14 13.47 -13.24
N ILE A 190 -1.91 13.94 -12.94
CA ILE A 190 -1.51 14.49 -11.63
C ILE A 190 -2.47 15.57 -11.13
N ALA A 191 -2.85 16.54 -11.96
CA ALA A 191 -3.70 17.66 -11.55
C ALA A 191 -5.10 17.20 -11.11
N TYR A 192 -5.68 16.23 -11.81
CA TYR A 192 -7.00 15.68 -11.49
C TYR A 192 -6.98 14.99 -10.13
N TRP A 193 -6.03 14.07 -9.91
CA TRP A 193 -5.94 13.33 -8.66
C TRP A 193 -5.49 14.18 -7.48
N ASN A 194 -4.68 15.22 -7.70
CA ASN A 194 -4.39 16.21 -6.66
C ASN A 194 -5.66 16.94 -6.19
N GLN A 195 -6.54 17.33 -7.12
CA GLN A 195 -7.82 17.94 -6.76
C GLN A 195 -8.69 16.95 -5.94
N THR A 196 -8.74 15.68 -6.34
CA THR A 196 -9.45 14.64 -5.59
C THR A 196 -8.87 14.44 -4.19
N LEU A 197 -7.55 14.33 -4.06
CA LEU A 197 -6.85 14.18 -2.77
C LEU A 197 -7.12 15.37 -1.84
N GLN A 198 -7.04 16.60 -2.37
CA GLN A 198 -7.31 17.82 -1.59
C GLN A 198 -8.78 17.88 -1.15
N GLY A 199 -9.73 17.51 -2.02
CA GLY A 199 -11.15 17.43 -1.70
C GLY A 199 -11.44 16.40 -0.61
N TRP A 200 -10.84 15.21 -0.71
CA TRP A 200 -10.95 14.17 0.31
C TRP A 200 -10.40 14.66 1.66
N ALA A 201 -9.18 15.19 1.69
CA ALA A 201 -8.56 15.68 2.93
C ALA A 201 -9.35 16.84 3.56
N THR A 202 -9.91 17.72 2.74
CA THR A 202 -10.81 18.80 3.21
C THR A 202 -12.05 18.23 3.89
N SER A 203 -12.69 17.22 3.28
CA SER A 203 -13.85 16.54 3.86
C SER A 203 -13.50 15.88 5.18
N GLU A 204 -12.42 15.10 5.22
CA GLU A 204 -12.01 14.38 6.44
C GLU A 204 -11.70 15.34 7.60
N TYR A 205 -10.96 16.42 7.33
CA TYR A 205 -10.68 17.46 8.31
C TYR A 205 -11.95 18.09 8.89
N GLN A 206 -12.97 18.35 8.04
CA GLN A 206 -14.24 18.92 8.47
C GLN A 206 -15.10 17.98 9.31
N HIS A 207 -14.90 16.66 9.21
CA HIS A 207 -15.66 15.66 9.97
C HIS A 207 -15.03 15.32 11.33
N LEU A 208 -13.82 15.80 11.63
CA LEU A 208 -13.19 15.57 12.93
C LEU A 208 -13.96 16.26 14.05
N ASP A 209 -14.21 15.54 15.14
CA ASP A 209 -14.70 16.15 16.37
C ASP A 209 -13.62 17.08 16.96
N HIS A 210 -13.93 18.35 17.16
CA HIS A 210 -12.94 19.32 17.63
C HIS A 210 -12.48 19.08 19.09
N THR A 211 -13.25 18.34 19.88
CA THR A 211 -12.98 18.04 21.29
C THR A 211 -12.17 16.76 21.46
N LEU A 212 -12.48 15.71 20.70
CA LEU A 212 -11.77 14.44 20.75
C LEU A 212 -10.58 14.43 19.77
N GLY A 213 -10.68 15.16 18.67
CA GLY A 213 -9.67 15.21 17.62
C GLY A 213 -9.69 13.99 16.71
N ILE A 214 -10.78 13.23 16.70
CA ILE A 214 -10.98 12.01 15.90
C ILE A 214 -12.39 12.04 15.30
N GLN A 215 -12.61 11.29 14.23
CA GLN A 215 -13.96 11.01 13.74
C GLN A 215 -14.56 9.83 14.50
N HIS A 216 -15.85 9.93 14.80
CA HIS A 216 -16.55 8.89 15.53
C HIS A 216 -18.06 8.94 15.26
N GLY A 217 -18.76 7.88 15.64
CA GLY A 217 -20.20 7.83 15.58
C GLY A 217 -20.74 6.41 15.64
N ARG A 218 -21.88 6.19 15.01
CA ARG A 218 -22.53 4.88 14.99
C ARG A 218 -21.71 3.89 14.18
N ILE A 219 -21.39 2.76 14.79
CA ILE A 219 -20.60 1.66 14.22
C ILE A 219 -21.14 0.33 14.73
N ASP A 220 -20.84 -0.81 14.11
CA ASP A 220 -21.18 -2.13 14.67
C ASP A 220 -20.09 -2.66 15.61
N THR A 221 -20.45 -3.55 16.55
CA THR A 221 -19.51 -4.23 17.48
C THR A 221 -18.43 -5.05 16.80
N SER A 222 -18.66 -5.45 15.55
CA SER A 222 -17.68 -6.13 14.73
C SER A 222 -17.98 -5.84 13.26
N ALA A 223 -16.97 -5.97 12.40
CA ALA A 223 -17.21 -5.99 10.95
C ALA A 223 -17.65 -7.39 10.43
N GLY A 224 -17.83 -8.37 11.31
CA GLY A 224 -18.13 -9.78 10.97
C GLY A 224 -19.62 -10.15 11.11
N ALA A 225 -19.93 -11.44 11.23
CA ALA A 225 -21.31 -11.95 11.23
C ALA A 225 -22.12 -11.59 12.48
N VAL A 226 -21.47 -11.36 13.63
CA VAL A 226 -22.13 -10.96 14.88
C VAL A 226 -22.02 -9.45 15.03
N LYS A 227 -23.04 -8.74 14.55
CA LYS A 227 -23.12 -7.28 14.59
C LYS A 227 -24.21 -6.83 15.56
N ALA A 228 -23.81 -6.05 16.55
CA ALA A 228 -24.74 -5.20 17.29
C ALA A 228 -24.38 -3.74 17.01
N PRO A 229 -25.33 -2.88 16.62
CA PRO A 229 -25.03 -1.48 16.39
C PRO A 229 -24.67 -0.81 17.71
N LEU A 230 -23.53 -0.13 17.77
CA LEU A 230 -23.06 0.71 18.87
C LEU A 230 -23.54 2.15 18.70
N GLN A 231 -23.75 2.84 19.82
CA GLN A 231 -24.15 4.24 19.81
C GLN A 231 -23.03 5.16 19.31
N ASP A 232 -21.82 4.99 19.86
CA ASP A 232 -20.70 5.88 19.55
C ASP A 232 -19.33 5.17 19.70
N GLY A 233 -18.57 5.12 18.61
CA GLY A 233 -17.23 4.56 18.53
C GLY A 233 -16.60 4.80 17.16
N TYR A 234 -15.44 4.19 16.93
CA TYR A 234 -14.74 4.33 15.65
C TYR A 234 -13.93 3.07 15.29
N ARG A 235 -13.66 2.93 13.99
CA ARG A 235 -12.73 1.95 13.39
C ARG A 235 -11.31 2.45 13.61
N VAL A 236 -10.51 1.70 14.37
CA VAL A 236 -9.17 2.11 14.78
C VAL A 236 -8.22 2.26 13.58
N ASP A 237 -8.25 1.28 12.68
CA ASP A 237 -7.48 1.29 11.43
C ASP A 237 -7.81 2.52 10.59
N HIS A 238 -9.11 2.77 10.38
CA HIS A 238 -9.55 3.95 9.61
C HIS A 238 -9.11 5.26 10.25
N ALA A 239 -9.26 5.42 11.57
CA ALA A 239 -8.89 6.65 12.26
C ALA A 239 -7.36 6.89 12.19
N LEU A 240 -6.56 5.84 12.42
CA LEU A 240 -5.11 5.95 12.29
C LEU A 240 -4.69 6.37 10.87
N GLU A 241 -5.22 5.68 9.86
CA GLU A 241 -4.95 5.95 8.46
C GLU A 241 -5.41 7.36 8.05
N THR A 242 -6.59 7.82 8.50
CA THR A 242 -7.11 9.17 8.23
C THR A 242 -6.24 10.24 8.90
N GLY A 243 -5.86 10.07 10.16
CA GLY A 243 -4.96 10.99 10.84
C GLY A 243 -3.61 11.11 10.13
N LEU A 244 -3.04 9.99 9.67
CA LEU A 244 -1.80 9.96 8.88
C LEU A 244 -1.97 10.61 7.52
N ALA A 245 -3.08 10.32 6.83
CA ALA A 245 -3.43 10.93 5.54
C ALA A 245 -3.57 12.45 5.65
N LEU A 246 -4.16 12.98 6.73
CA LEU A 246 -4.25 14.43 6.96
C LEU A 246 -2.88 15.08 7.18
N VAL A 247 -1.94 14.38 7.82
CA VAL A 247 -0.55 14.86 7.99
C VAL A 247 0.20 14.89 6.66
N ASP A 248 0.08 13.82 5.87
CA ASP A 248 0.68 13.76 4.52
C ASP A 248 0.04 14.83 3.59
N ALA A 249 -1.28 14.90 3.51
CA ALA A 249 -2.02 15.87 2.70
C ALA A 249 -1.73 17.31 3.13
N GLY A 250 -1.76 17.60 4.43
CA GLY A 250 -1.45 18.92 4.96
C GLY A 250 -0.03 19.37 4.62
N THR A 251 0.92 18.43 4.58
CA THR A 251 2.29 18.70 4.12
C THR A 251 2.34 18.97 2.61
N ARG A 252 1.66 18.15 1.79
CA ARG A 252 1.62 18.30 0.33
C ARG A 252 0.96 19.60 -0.13
N PHE A 253 -0.15 19.95 0.49
CA PHE A 253 -1.02 21.04 0.08
C PHE A 253 -0.89 22.30 0.95
N GLN A 254 0.11 22.34 1.84
CA GLN A 254 0.43 23.50 2.68
C GLN A 254 -0.72 23.93 3.62
N HIS A 255 -1.40 22.96 4.22
CA HIS A 255 -2.46 23.15 5.22
C HIS A 255 -1.96 22.75 6.62
N PRO A 256 -1.29 23.65 7.37
CA PRO A 256 -0.74 23.34 8.70
C PRO A 256 -1.80 22.96 9.73
N GLU A 257 -3.05 23.40 9.54
CA GLU A 257 -4.21 23.01 10.34
C GLU A 257 -4.54 21.51 10.18
N TRP A 258 -4.42 20.96 8.96
CA TRP A 258 -4.61 19.52 8.71
C TRP A 258 -3.49 18.71 9.35
N ILE A 259 -2.25 19.19 9.28
CA ILE A 259 -1.10 18.55 9.95
C ILE A 259 -1.35 18.49 11.46
N THR A 260 -1.83 19.58 12.06
CA THR A 260 -2.09 19.66 13.50
C THR A 260 -3.22 18.72 13.91
N ALA A 261 -4.32 18.71 13.15
CA ALA A 261 -5.45 17.84 13.37
C ALA A 261 -5.09 16.36 13.21
N GLY A 262 -4.43 15.98 12.13
CA GLY A 262 -4.01 14.60 11.90
C GLY A 262 -3.02 14.09 12.96
N LYS A 263 -2.08 14.93 13.43
CA LYS A 263 -1.20 14.57 14.56
C LYS A 263 -1.98 14.30 15.85
N ARG A 264 -3.03 15.08 16.12
CA ARG A 264 -3.89 14.89 17.29
C ARG A 264 -4.70 13.60 17.17
N ASP A 265 -5.24 13.32 15.99
CA ASP A 265 -5.98 12.08 15.69
C ASP A 265 -5.10 10.86 15.97
N VAL A 266 -3.94 10.78 15.31
CA VAL A 266 -2.96 9.69 15.49
C VAL A 266 -2.58 9.51 16.96
N ALA A 267 -2.33 10.60 17.69
CA ALA A 267 -1.98 10.51 19.10
C ALA A 267 -3.12 9.94 19.97
N GLU A 268 -4.37 10.29 19.69
CA GLU A 268 -5.51 9.78 20.43
C GLU A 268 -5.77 8.31 20.09
N VAL A 269 -5.66 7.91 18.82
CA VAL A 269 -5.77 6.50 18.41
C VAL A 269 -4.71 5.63 19.06
N ILE A 270 -3.44 6.07 19.08
CA ILE A 270 -2.35 5.37 19.78
C ILE A 270 -2.68 5.21 21.26
N LYS A 271 -3.07 6.30 21.93
CA LYS A 271 -3.40 6.28 23.36
C LYS A 271 -4.56 5.35 23.69
N GLN A 272 -5.56 5.27 22.81
CA GLN A 272 -6.82 4.55 23.08
C GLN A 272 -6.76 3.07 22.68
N ALA A 273 -6.07 2.73 21.60
CA ALA A 273 -6.22 1.43 20.95
C ALA A 273 -4.90 0.65 20.73
N TYR A 274 -3.73 1.28 20.88
CA TYR A 274 -2.46 0.57 20.75
C TYR A 274 -2.19 -0.31 21.98
N ASN A 275 -1.92 -1.59 21.75
CA ASN A 275 -1.58 -2.52 22.83
C ASN A 275 -0.06 -2.76 22.87
N PRO A 276 0.66 -2.23 23.87
CA PRO A 276 2.12 -2.34 23.96
C PRO A 276 2.61 -3.74 24.32
N GLN A 277 1.74 -4.66 24.77
CA GLN A 277 2.14 -6.05 25.02
C GLN A 277 2.29 -6.83 23.71
N TYR A 278 1.44 -6.56 22.73
CA TYR A 278 1.43 -7.25 21.44
C TYR A 278 1.98 -6.41 20.30
N HIS A 279 2.25 -5.12 20.55
CA HIS A 279 2.70 -4.13 19.58
C HIS A 279 1.74 -3.95 18.39
N LEU A 280 0.43 -4.01 18.66
CA LEU A 280 -0.63 -4.00 17.64
C LEU A 280 -1.84 -3.18 18.09
N PHE A 281 -2.63 -2.74 17.13
CA PHE A 281 -3.91 -2.08 17.36
C PHE A 281 -5.06 -3.09 17.41
N GLY A 282 -6.03 -2.83 18.29
CA GLY A 282 -7.34 -3.47 18.17
C GLY A 282 -8.17 -2.79 17.09
N ARG A 283 -9.39 -3.28 16.83
CA ARG A 283 -10.13 -2.90 15.63
C ARG A 283 -11.20 -1.84 15.85
N ILE A 284 -11.90 -1.88 16.98
CA ILE A 284 -12.99 -0.94 17.30
C ILE A 284 -12.80 -0.41 18.70
N TYR A 285 -12.72 0.91 18.82
CA TYR A 285 -12.75 1.60 20.10
C TYR A 285 -14.15 2.17 20.35
N LEU A 286 -14.69 1.89 21.54
CA LEU A 286 -15.99 2.36 21.97
C LEU A 286 -15.80 3.63 22.79
N ILE A 287 -16.36 4.73 22.30
CA ILE A 287 -16.45 5.98 23.06
C ILE A 287 -17.56 5.85 24.09
N HIS A 288 -18.77 5.49 23.66
CA HIS A 288 -19.90 5.32 24.56
C HIS A 288 -21.02 4.45 23.96
N ASP A 289 -21.54 3.50 24.73
CA ASP A 289 -22.80 2.80 24.50
C ASP A 289 -23.43 2.39 25.83
N ARG A 290 -24.73 2.64 25.99
CA ARG A 290 -25.44 2.34 27.26
C ARG A 290 -25.33 0.86 27.71
N ARG A 291 -25.18 -0.08 26.79
CA ARG A 291 -25.11 -1.53 27.10
C ARG A 291 -23.67 -1.99 27.34
N PHE A 292 -22.71 -1.35 26.68
CA PHE A 292 -21.33 -1.79 26.66
C PHE A 292 -20.39 -0.86 27.45
N GLY A 293 -20.87 0.27 27.97
CA GLY A 293 -20.05 1.23 28.71
C GLY A 293 -19.35 2.23 27.79
N ALA A 294 -18.21 2.75 28.22
CA ALA A 294 -17.51 3.83 27.55
C ALA A 294 -15.98 3.65 27.62
N ASN A 295 -15.27 4.36 26.74
CA ASN A 295 -13.80 4.49 26.72
C ASN A 295 -13.04 3.16 26.80
N ARG A 296 -13.34 2.23 25.91
CA ARG A 296 -12.67 0.92 25.89
C ARG A 296 -12.52 0.35 24.49
N LEU A 297 -11.50 -0.48 24.30
CA LEU A 297 -11.38 -1.30 23.12
C LEU A 297 -12.47 -2.39 23.12
N MET A 298 -13.39 -2.31 22.16
CA MET A 298 -14.55 -3.21 22.07
C MET A 298 -14.27 -4.42 21.21
N ASP A 299 -13.73 -4.24 19.99
CA ASP A 299 -13.24 -5.34 19.16
C ASP A 299 -11.72 -5.41 19.29
N THR A 300 -11.25 -6.38 20.08
CA THR A 300 -9.83 -6.55 20.39
C THR A 300 -9.09 -7.41 19.37
N GLN A 301 -9.71 -7.76 18.24
CA GLN A 301 -9.04 -8.52 17.20
C GLN A 301 -8.00 -7.66 16.48
N ALA A 302 -6.75 -8.11 16.41
CA ALA A 302 -5.77 -7.60 15.46
C ALA A 302 -5.65 -8.58 14.28
N ARG A 303 -5.77 -8.05 13.07
CA ARG A 303 -5.81 -8.80 11.80
C ARG A 303 -4.76 -8.26 10.85
N MET A 304 -4.19 -9.14 10.03
CA MET A 304 -3.02 -8.80 9.22
C MET A 304 -3.33 -7.86 8.07
N GLY A 305 -4.57 -7.87 7.56
CA GLY A 305 -5.04 -6.87 6.62
C GLY A 305 -4.93 -5.46 7.16
N GLU A 306 -5.64 -5.19 8.26
CA GLU A 306 -5.64 -3.89 8.93
C GLU A 306 -4.24 -3.51 9.43
N THR A 307 -3.54 -4.41 10.13
CA THR A 307 -2.17 -4.14 10.62
C THR A 307 -1.18 -3.80 9.51
N GLY A 308 -1.26 -4.48 8.35
CA GLY A 308 -0.41 -4.16 7.21
C GLY A 308 -0.64 -2.74 6.69
N GLN A 309 -1.90 -2.33 6.56
CA GLN A 309 -2.29 -1.00 6.09
C GLN A 309 -1.90 0.10 7.09
N GLU A 310 -2.06 -0.16 8.39
CA GLU A 310 -1.61 0.75 9.47
C GLU A 310 -0.10 1.02 9.38
N ILE A 311 0.71 -0.03 9.24
CA ILE A 311 2.18 0.10 9.12
C ILE A 311 2.56 0.77 7.80
N GLU A 312 1.91 0.43 6.69
CA GLU A 312 2.12 1.10 5.41
C GLU A 312 1.87 2.61 5.52
N ALA A 313 0.73 3.01 6.09
CA ALA A 313 0.37 4.42 6.28
C ALA A 313 1.42 5.15 7.16
N LEU A 314 1.88 4.52 8.24
CA LEU A 314 2.92 5.06 9.12
C LEU A 314 4.25 5.21 8.37
N MET A 315 4.64 4.21 7.58
CA MET A 315 5.88 4.23 6.80
C MET A 315 5.86 5.33 5.73
N ARG A 316 4.80 5.39 4.92
CA ARG A 316 4.67 6.39 3.84
C ARG A 316 4.63 7.80 4.40
N THR A 317 3.78 8.04 5.39
CA THR A 317 3.62 9.37 6.01
C THR A 317 4.88 9.77 6.76
N GLY A 318 5.47 8.86 7.53
CA GLY A 318 6.69 9.10 8.30
C GLY A 318 7.88 9.43 7.40
N ALA A 319 8.05 8.70 6.30
CA ALA A 319 9.12 8.95 5.33
C ALA A 319 8.91 10.28 4.59
N TYR A 320 7.70 10.57 4.12
CA TYR A 320 7.40 11.78 3.36
C TYR A 320 7.46 13.06 4.21
N THR A 321 6.98 13.00 5.45
CA THR A 321 6.93 14.17 6.36
C THR A 321 8.12 14.27 7.30
N HIS A 322 9.07 13.32 7.21
CA HIS A 322 10.22 13.19 8.11
C HIS A 322 9.81 13.10 9.59
N THR A 323 8.68 12.45 9.88
CA THR A 323 8.16 12.29 11.24
C THR A 323 8.69 10.99 11.86
N ASN A 324 9.80 11.09 12.60
CA ASN A 324 10.46 9.93 13.23
C ASN A 324 9.55 9.13 14.17
N ALA A 325 8.56 9.76 14.80
CA ALA A 325 7.62 9.05 15.68
C ALA A 325 6.79 8.00 14.92
N TYR A 326 6.36 8.29 13.69
CA TYR A 326 5.60 7.36 12.85
C TYR A 326 6.48 6.20 12.37
N LEU A 327 7.70 6.51 11.93
CA LEU A 327 8.69 5.51 11.56
C LEU A 327 9.06 4.61 12.75
N SER A 328 9.16 5.18 13.96
CA SER A 328 9.45 4.42 15.17
C SER A 328 8.30 3.49 15.56
N LEU A 329 7.04 3.93 15.46
CA LEU A 329 5.88 3.09 15.72
C LEU A 329 5.76 1.95 14.68
N ALA A 330 5.95 2.25 13.39
CA ALA A 330 5.99 1.22 12.35
C ALA A 330 7.07 0.17 12.61
N LYS A 331 8.28 0.62 12.99
CA LYS A 331 9.38 -0.27 13.39
C LYS A 331 9.01 -1.13 14.60
N ASP A 332 8.37 -0.55 15.63
CA ASP A 332 7.96 -1.28 16.83
C ASP A 332 6.92 -2.36 16.51
N MET A 333 5.92 -2.02 15.67
CA MET A 333 4.93 -2.98 15.19
C MET A 333 5.56 -4.12 14.38
N LEU A 334 6.51 -3.82 13.49
CA LEU A 334 7.21 -4.85 12.69
C LEU A 334 8.14 -5.72 13.54
N ASP A 335 8.88 -5.14 14.49
CA ASP A 335 9.68 -5.90 15.45
C ASP A 335 8.79 -6.83 16.31
N GLY A 336 7.60 -6.37 16.68
CA GLY A 336 6.59 -7.16 17.38
C GLY A 336 6.02 -8.30 16.52
N LEU A 337 5.71 -8.03 15.24
CA LEU A 337 5.20 -9.04 14.30
C LEU A 337 6.22 -10.14 14.02
N GLU A 338 7.51 -9.81 13.88
CA GLU A 338 8.60 -10.77 13.64
C GLU A 338 8.62 -11.90 14.69
N HIS A 339 8.32 -11.56 15.95
CA HIS A 339 8.36 -12.48 17.10
C HIS A 339 6.96 -12.87 17.60
N SER A 340 5.92 -12.48 16.87
CA SER A 340 4.53 -12.67 17.30
C SER A 340 4.08 -14.14 17.20
N PRO A 341 3.21 -14.63 18.11
CA PRO A 341 2.56 -15.93 17.95
C PRO A 341 1.62 -16.01 16.73
N LEU A 342 1.38 -14.89 16.04
CA LEU A 342 0.73 -14.85 14.74
C LEU A 342 1.59 -15.44 13.62
N ARG A 343 2.92 -15.45 13.75
CA ARG A 343 3.80 -16.05 12.74
C ARG A 343 3.51 -17.55 12.63
N ASP A 344 3.39 -18.03 11.39
CA ASP A 344 3.29 -19.45 11.11
C ASP A 344 4.66 -19.96 10.64
N PRO A 345 5.51 -20.50 11.54
CA PRO A 345 6.85 -20.93 11.18
C PRO A 345 6.86 -22.18 10.27
N VAL A 346 5.72 -22.85 10.10
CA VAL A 346 5.62 -24.09 9.30
C VAL A 346 5.24 -23.77 7.87
N ASN A 347 4.21 -22.94 7.66
CA ASN A 347 3.71 -22.64 6.32
C ASN A 347 4.05 -21.23 5.82
N GLY A 348 4.77 -20.44 6.62
CA GLY A 348 5.13 -19.06 6.33
C GLY A 348 4.00 -18.07 6.56
N GLY A 349 4.31 -16.78 6.57
CA GLY A 349 3.36 -15.68 6.77
C GLY A 349 2.70 -15.71 8.14
N PHE A 350 1.42 -15.38 8.18
CA PHE A 350 0.68 -15.19 9.43
C PHE A 350 -0.57 -16.07 9.50
N TYR A 351 -0.98 -16.38 10.72
CA TYR A 351 -2.33 -16.85 11.04
C TYR A 351 -3.34 -15.71 10.93
N PHE A 352 -4.63 -16.04 10.98
CA PHE A 352 -5.70 -15.09 10.67
C PHE A 352 -5.71 -13.86 11.59
N LYS A 353 -5.69 -14.07 12.91
CA LYS A 353 -5.82 -12.98 13.88
C LYS A 353 -5.40 -13.38 15.29
N ILE A 354 -5.15 -12.37 16.12
CA ILE A 354 -4.91 -12.50 17.56
C ILE A 354 -5.88 -11.60 18.32
N PHE A 355 -6.29 -12.01 19.52
CA PHE A 355 -7.09 -11.18 20.41
C PHE A 355 -6.19 -10.45 21.41
N LEU A 356 -6.19 -9.12 21.37
CA LEU A 356 -5.38 -8.26 22.24
C LEU A 356 -5.95 -8.13 23.66
N GLY A 357 -7.19 -8.58 23.85
CA GLY A 357 -7.96 -8.57 25.10
C GLY A 357 -9.07 -9.63 25.04
N PRO A 358 -9.85 -9.82 26.11
CA PRO A 358 -10.99 -10.74 26.09
C PRO A 358 -12.07 -10.29 25.09
N TYR A 359 -12.53 -11.20 24.23
CA TYR A 359 -13.56 -10.90 23.24
C TYR A 359 -14.30 -12.15 22.76
N MET A 360 -15.64 -12.10 22.73
CA MET A 360 -16.51 -13.20 22.28
C MET A 360 -16.17 -14.58 22.89
N GLY A 361 -15.79 -14.61 24.16
CA GLY A 361 -15.43 -15.84 24.88
C GLY A 361 -13.96 -16.25 24.77
N GLU A 362 -13.20 -15.60 23.89
CA GLU A 362 -11.75 -15.80 23.77
C GLU A 362 -10.98 -14.93 24.75
N LYS A 363 -9.83 -15.44 25.21
CA LYS A 363 -8.90 -14.73 26.10
C LYS A 363 -7.88 -13.91 25.30
N ALA A 364 -7.29 -12.92 25.97
CA ALA A 364 -6.13 -12.21 25.42
C ALA A 364 -5.01 -13.19 25.04
N GLY A 365 -4.38 -12.95 23.89
CA GLY A 365 -3.33 -13.79 23.32
C GLY A 365 -3.83 -15.04 22.59
N PHE A 366 -5.13 -15.29 22.51
CA PHE A 366 -5.66 -16.35 21.64
C PHE A 366 -5.36 -16.01 20.18
N VAL A 367 -4.82 -16.98 19.44
CA VAL A 367 -4.52 -16.87 18.01
C VAL A 367 -5.43 -17.82 17.24
N ASP A 368 -6.19 -17.27 16.29
CA ASP A 368 -7.01 -18.05 15.37
C ASP A 368 -6.13 -18.59 14.24
N LYS A 369 -5.81 -19.88 14.32
CA LYS A 369 -4.94 -20.60 13.38
C LYS A 369 -5.72 -21.34 12.29
N THR A 370 -6.98 -21.00 12.05
CA THR A 370 -7.84 -21.79 11.13
C THR A 370 -7.54 -21.55 9.66
N ILE A 371 -7.09 -20.34 9.30
CA ILE A 371 -6.91 -19.92 7.90
C ILE A 371 -5.70 -19.00 7.73
N LYS A 372 -5.30 -18.83 6.46
CA LYS A 372 -4.55 -17.67 5.98
C LYS A 372 -5.44 -16.86 5.05
N GLU A 373 -5.35 -15.54 5.11
CA GLU A 373 -6.07 -14.62 4.21
C GLU A 373 -5.12 -13.83 3.32
N ALA A 374 -5.59 -13.48 2.12
CA ALA A 374 -4.82 -12.68 1.16
C ALA A 374 -4.48 -11.28 1.69
N ARG A 375 -5.32 -10.73 2.58
CA ARG A 375 -5.08 -9.42 3.18
C ARG A 375 -3.75 -9.33 3.96
N GLN A 376 -3.16 -10.45 4.37
CA GLN A 376 -1.82 -10.43 4.98
C GLN A 376 -0.73 -9.87 4.05
N LEU A 377 -0.98 -9.80 2.74
CA LEU A 377 -0.03 -9.22 1.78
C LEU A 377 0.09 -7.69 1.91
N HIS A 378 -0.81 -7.00 2.63
CA HIS A 378 -0.53 -5.63 3.06
C HIS A 378 0.69 -5.54 4.01
N VAL A 379 0.99 -6.61 4.76
CA VAL A 379 2.23 -6.69 5.56
C VAL A 379 3.44 -6.79 4.64
N LEU A 380 3.34 -7.43 3.47
CA LEU A 380 4.44 -7.47 2.50
C LEU A 380 4.76 -6.06 1.97
N ILE A 381 3.74 -5.26 1.65
CA ILE A 381 3.91 -3.84 1.28
C ILE A 381 4.66 -3.11 2.40
N ALA A 382 4.16 -3.20 3.63
CA ALA A 382 4.73 -2.51 4.78
C ALA A 382 6.19 -2.91 5.06
N VAL A 383 6.50 -4.21 5.02
CA VAL A 383 7.85 -4.74 5.24
C VAL A 383 8.81 -4.27 4.17
N HIS A 384 8.41 -4.31 2.89
CA HIS A 384 9.27 -3.84 1.80
C HIS A 384 9.62 -2.36 1.95
N LEU A 385 8.62 -1.51 2.21
CA LEU A 385 8.83 -0.08 2.48
C LEU A 385 9.74 0.13 3.70
N ALA A 386 9.56 -0.65 4.76
CA ALA A 386 10.40 -0.59 5.94
C ALA A 386 11.83 -1.02 5.66
N ASN A 387 12.07 -2.05 4.83
CA ASN A 387 13.40 -2.50 4.47
C ASN A 387 14.19 -1.45 3.67
N GLN A 388 13.51 -0.62 2.89
CA GLN A 388 14.13 0.53 2.20
C GLN A 388 14.61 1.61 3.19
N VAL A 389 13.87 1.83 4.29
CA VAL A 389 14.19 2.86 5.30
C VAL A 389 15.15 2.34 6.37
N PHE A 390 15.03 1.08 6.77
CA PHE A 390 15.71 0.48 7.92
C PHE A 390 16.75 -0.57 7.52
N HIS A 391 17.37 -0.40 6.35
CA HIS A 391 18.51 -1.20 5.90
C HIS A 391 18.26 -2.72 5.91
N GLN A 392 17.15 -3.16 5.31
CA GLN A 392 16.86 -4.58 5.07
C GLN A 392 16.71 -5.42 6.35
N ARG A 393 16.34 -4.80 7.48
CA ARG A 393 16.19 -5.44 8.80
C ARG A 393 15.24 -6.64 8.80
N TRP A 394 14.17 -6.59 8.01
CA TRP A 394 13.12 -7.62 7.91
C TRP A 394 13.14 -8.34 6.56
N LEU A 395 14.32 -8.48 5.93
CA LEU A 395 14.43 -9.17 4.64
C LEU A 395 13.93 -10.62 4.70
N GLY A 396 14.14 -11.32 5.82
CA GLY A 396 13.64 -12.69 6.02
C GLY A 396 12.11 -12.76 6.01
N LEU A 397 11.44 -11.82 6.67
CA LEU A 397 9.99 -11.71 6.67
C LEU A 397 9.44 -11.35 5.28
N GLU A 398 10.13 -10.46 4.56
CA GLU A 398 9.76 -10.12 3.18
C GLU A 398 9.78 -11.37 2.28
N GLN A 399 10.88 -12.13 2.32
CA GLN A 399 11.04 -13.35 1.53
C GLN A 399 10.00 -14.42 1.88
N ASP A 400 9.67 -14.55 3.16
CA ASP A 400 8.64 -15.46 3.63
C ASP A 400 7.24 -15.07 3.14
N LEU A 401 6.90 -13.78 3.15
CA LEU A 401 5.63 -13.29 2.62
C LEU A 401 5.54 -13.38 1.10
N ILE A 402 6.64 -13.16 0.38
CA ILE A 402 6.73 -13.44 -1.06
C ILE A 402 6.46 -14.92 -1.32
N HIS A 403 7.07 -15.82 -0.53
CA HIS A 403 6.82 -17.25 -0.67
C HIS A 403 5.36 -17.60 -0.40
N VAL A 404 4.71 -17.00 0.60
CA VAL A 404 3.28 -17.21 0.85
C VAL A 404 2.43 -16.72 -0.32
N ALA A 405 2.74 -15.54 -0.88
CA ALA A 405 2.04 -15.02 -2.05
C ALA A 405 2.13 -16.00 -3.23
N THR A 406 3.34 -16.41 -3.62
CA THR A 406 3.57 -17.19 -4.85
C THR A 406 3.30 -18.68 -4.70
N GLN A 407 3.56 -19.26 -3.52
CA GLN A 407 3.51 -20.71 -3.30
C GLN A 407 2.28 -21.19 -2.54
N ARG A 408 1.52 -20.29 -1.90
CA ARG A 408 0.31 -20.66 -1.14
C ARG A 408 -0.93 -20.00 -1.71
N LEU A 409 -0.98 -18.67 -1.72
CA LEU A 409 -2.19 -17.91 -2.05
C LEU A 409 -2.48 -17.87 -3.55
N PHE A 410 -1.44 -17.78 -4.39
CA PHE A 410 -1.60 -17.78 -5.83
C PHE A 410 -2.18 -19.11 -6.32
N LEU A 411 -3.18 -19.02 -7.18
CA LEU A 411 -3.82 -20.14 -7.85
C LEU A 411 -3.44 -20.06 -9.33
N PRO A 412 -2.67 -21.01 -9.89
CA PRO A 412 -2.19 -20.93 -11.27
C PRO A 412 -3.30 -21.11 -12.30
N ALA A 413 -2.91 -21.00 -13.58
CA ALA A 413 -3.72 -21.29 -14.77
C ALA A 413 -4.58 -22.57 -14.62
N PRO A 414 -5.76 -22.66 -15.26
CA PRO A 414 -6.21 -21.85 -16.41
C PRO A 414 -6.82 -20.47 -16.08
N VAL A 415 -7.15 -20.21 -14.82
CA VAL A 415 -7.69 -18.91 -14.35
C VAL A 415 -6.75 -18.39 -13.27
N PRO A 416 -5.62 -17.75 -13.62
CA PRO A 416 -4.64 -17.33 -12.62
C PRO A 416 -5.18 -16.20 -11.74
N GLY A 417 -4.88 -16.24 -10.45
CA GLY A 417 -5.35 -15.23 -9.49
C GLY A 417 -5.19 -15.67 -8.06
N PHE A 418 -5.79 -14.94 -7.14
CA PHE A 418 -5.71 -15.12 -5.71
C PHE A 418 -7.09 -15.37 -5.13
N THR A 419 -7.18 -16.36 -4.23
CA THR A 419 -8.36 -16.55 -3.39
C THR A 419 -8.25 -15.74 -2.11
N TYR A 420 -9.38 -15.30 -1.57
CA TYR A 420 -9.41 -14.52 -0.35
C TYR A 420 -8.85 -15.27 0.86
N ARG A 421 -9.11 -16.58 0.95
CA ARG A 421 -8.64 -17.42 2.07
C ARG A 421 -8.30 -18.85 1.66
N ILE A 422 -7.33 -19.41 2.38
CA ILE A 422 -6.86 -20.79 2.23
C ILE A 422 -6.73 -21.46 3.59
N GLN A 423 -6.66 -22.79 3.58
CA GLN A 423 -6.13 -23.55 4.71
C GLN A 423 -4.65 -23.22 4.92
N LEU A 424 -4.11 -23.52 6.11
CA LEU A 424 -2.72 -23.25 6.45
C LEU A 424 -1.70 -23.85 5.46
N ASN A 425 -2.00 -25.02 4.91
CA ASN A 425 -1.15 -25.74 3.96
C ASN A 425 -1.25 -25.26 2.50
N GLY A 426 -2.04 -24.23 2.21
CA GLY A 426 -2.27 -23.72 0.84
C GLY A 426 -3.41 -24.38 0.08
N GLN A 427 -4.16 -25.30 0.69
CA GLN A 427 -5.36 -25.86 0.06
C GLN A 427 -6.53 -24.86 0.10
N LEU A 428 -7.41 -24.93 -0.90
CA LEU A 428 -8.62 -24.11 -0.95
C LEU A 428 -9.46 -24.30 0.33
N TYR A 429 -10.09 -23.22 0.78
CA TYR A 429 -10.89 -23.26 1.98
C TYR A 429 -12.14 -24.15 1.81
N PRO A 430 -12.43 -25.09 2.71
CA PRO A 430 -13.62 -25.93 2.62
C PRO A 430 -14.89 -25.10 2.74
N CYS A 431 -15.86 -25.36 1.88
CA CYS A 431 -17.16 -24.73 1.90
C CYS A 431 -18.24 -25.82 1.73
N PRO A 432 -18.69 -26.45 2.81
CA PRO A 432 -19.66 -27.53 2.75
C PRO A 432 -20.99 -27.14 2.10
N SER A 433 -21.41 -25.88 2.26
CA SER A 433 -22.62 -25.36 1.64
C SER A 433 -22.45 -25.04 0.15
N CYS A 434 -21.21 -24.87 -0.34
CA CYS A 434 -20.96 -24.46 -1.71
C CYS A 434 -21.46 -25.48 -2.71
N VAL A 435 -22.00 -25.00 -3.83
CA VAL A 435 -22.19 -25.84 -5.02
C VAL A 435 -20.83 -26.38 -5.43
N ALA A 436 -20.77 -27.68 -5.74
CA ALA A 436 -19.53 -28.40 -6.04
C ALA A 436 -18.57 -27.58 -6.93
N PRO A 437 -17.24 -27.62 -6.68
CA PRO A 437 -16.60 -28.36 -5.59
C PRO A 437 -16.87 -27.69 -4.23
N HIS A 438 -17.04 -28.46 -3.14
CA HIS A 438 -17.37 -27.96 -1.80
C HIS A 438 -16.19 -27.23 -1.11
N VAL A 439 -15.59 -26.29 -1.84
CA VAL A 439 -14.45 -25.45 -1.50
C VAL A 439 -14.66 -24.08 -2.14
N GLU A 440 -13.92 -23.07 -1.67
CA GLU A 440 -13.93 -21.74 -2.28
C GLU A 440 -13.04 -21.72 -3.53
N ASP A 441 -13.58 -22.21 -4.65
CA ASP A 441 -12.88 -22.38 -5.93
C ASP A 441 -12.92 -21.14 -6.83
N TRP A 442 -12.94 -19.96 -6.24
CA TRP A 442 -13.00 -18.69 -6.95
C TRP A 442 -11.80 -17.79 -6.63
N VAL A 443 -11.40 -17.01 -7.63
CA VAL A 443 -10.49 -15.87 -7.46
C VAL A 443 -11.33 -14.63 -7.15
N THR A 444 -10.79 -13.70 -6.37
CA THR A 444 -11.54 -12.50 -5.96
C THR A 444 -10.79 -11.24 -6.36
N SER A 445 -11.49 -10.23 -6.87
CA SER A 445 -10.84 -8.96 -7.23
C SER A 445 -10.15 -8.29 -6.05
N GLU A 446 -10.68 -8.42 -4.83
CA GLU A 446 -10.02 -7.90 -3.63
C GLU A 446 -8.66 -8.58 -3.40
N ALA A 447 -8.61 -9.91 -3.41
CA ALA A 447 -7.35 -10.64 -3.21
C ALA A 447 -6.35 -10.39 -4.35
N ASP A 448 -6.81 -10.33 -5.60
CA ASP A 448 -5.97 -10.02 -6.76
C ASP A 448 -5.35 -8.63 -6.63
N ASN A 449 -6.17 -7.61 -6.34
CA ASN A 449 -5.70 -6.24 -6.19
C ASN A 449 -4.70 -6.10 -5.04
N ILE A 450 -4.97 -6.70 -3.88
CA ILE A 450 -4.04 -6.65 -2.74
C ILE A 450 -2.71 -7.35 -3.06
N ALA A 451 -2.77 -8.49 -3.75
CA ALA A 451 -1.56 -9.20 -4.17
C ALA A 451 -0.77 -8.39 -5.21
N LEU A 452 -1.45 -7.77 -6.17
CA LEU A 452 -0.85 -6.88 -7.15
C LEU A 452 -0.20 -5.67 -6.48
N GLU A 453 -0.88 -4.99 -5.55
CA GLU A 453 -0.30 -3.87 -4.78
C GLU A 453 1.00 -4.29 -4.08
N ALA A 454 1.01 -5.48 -3.48
CA ALA A 454 2.19 -6.04 -2.83
C ALA A 454 3.32 -6.37 -3.80
N MET A 455 3.03 -7.09 -4.89
CA MET A 455 4.01 -7.46 -5.90
C MET A 455 4.59 -6.22 -6.58
N GLN A 456 3.75 -5.25 -6.95
CA GLN A 456 4.18 -4.01 -7.57
C GLN A 456 5.00 -3.13 -6.63
N THR A 457 4.68 -3.13 -5.33
CA THR A 457 5.53 -2.48 -4.33
C THR A 457 6.92 -3.09 -4.31
N VAL A 458 7.03 -4.43 -4.24
CA VAL A 458 8.32 -5.14 -4.22
C VAL A 458 9.12 -4.93 -5.51
N LEU A 459 8.45 -4.91 -6.66
CA LEU A 459 9.06 -4.72 -7.98
C LEU A 459 9.47 -3.26 -8.25
N THR A 460 8.96 -2.30 -7.47
CA THR A 460 9.28 -0.89 -7.64
C THR A 460 10.46 -0.51 -6.78
N HIS A 461 11.63 -0.38 -7.41
CA HIS A 461 12.79 0.21 -6.75
C HIS A 461 12.56 1.72 -6.50
N PRO A 462 13.06 2.26 -5.38
CA PRO A 462 12.90 3.66 -5.01
C PRO A 462 13.65 4.64 -5.92
#